data_AF-A0A933M938-F1
#
_entry.id   AF-A0A933M938-F1
#
_cell.length_a   1.000
_cell.length_b   1.000
_cell.length_c   1.000
_cell.angle_alpha   90.00
_cell.angle_beta   90.00
_cell.angle_gamma   90.00
#
_symmetry.space_group_name_H-M   'P 1'
#
loop_
_entity.id
_entity.type
_entity.pdbx_description
1 polymer ?
#
loop_
_entity_poly.entity_id
_entity_poly.type
_entity_poly.pdbx_seq_one_letter_code
_entity_poly.pdbx_strand_id
1 'polypeptide(L)'
;MSEQTNKKSHVVKESQAAIYYGVVKGNTIVMPAGAHLTEGSTVEVRPMVQAPPAKQDEKEMLFKQRLLAMGLIKEIKMPRRYVLRGNRKPIRVSGKPLSETIVEERR
;
A
#
# COMPACT_ATOMS: atom_id res chain seq x y z
N MET A 1 3.20 57.85 -4.69
CA MET A 1 3.86 57.27 -5.86
C MET A 1 3.96 55.78 -5.60
N SER A 2 3.03 55.01 -6.15
CA SER A 2 2.70 53.66 -5.72
C SER A 2 3.64 52.60 -6.27
N GLU A 3 3.98 51.63 -5.42
CA GLU A 3 4.67 50.39 -5.74
C GLU A 3 3.82 49.53 -6.68
N GLN A 4 4.41 49.01 -7.76
CA GLN A 4 3.88 47.87 -8.51
C GLN A 4 4.96 46.80 -8.61
N THR A 5 4.83 45.79 -7.76
CA THR A 5 5.61 44.57 -7.79
C THR A 5 4.99 43.60 -8.80
N ASN A 6 5.76 43.26 -9.83
CA ASN A 6 5.35 42.31 -10.87
C ASN A 6 5.59 40.87 -10.39
N LYS A 7 4.58 40.25 -9.77
CA LYS A 7 4.61 38.82 -9.43
C LYS A 7 4.31 37.99 -10.68
N LYS A 8 5.37 37.48 -11.28
CA LYS A 8 5.36 36.47 -12.36
C LYS A 8 4.78 35.17 -11.79
N SER A 9 3.52 34.89 -12.10
CA SER A 9 2.85 33.64 -11.74
C SER A 9 3.42 32.49 -12.55
N HIS A 10 4.14 31.59 -11.89
CA HIS A 10 4.48 30.29 -12.44
C HIS A 10 3.20 29.45 -12.51
N VAL A 11 2.65 29.33 -13.72
CA VAL A 11 1.60 28.36 -14.03
C VAL A 11 2.26 26.97 -14.02
N VAL A 12 2.04 26.23 -12.93
CA VAL A 12 2.37 24.81 -12.86
C VAL A 12 1.44 24.10 -13.84
N LYS A 13 1.99 23.66 -14.98
CA LYS A 13 1.27 22.82 -15.94
C LYS A 13 0.90 21.51 -15.25
N GLU A 14 -0.38 21.37 -14.94
CA GLU A 14 -1.00 20.12 -14.53
C GLU A 14 -0.75 19.08 -15.64
N SER A 15 0.17 18.15 -15.38
CA SER A 15 0.54 17.11 -16.34
C SER A 15 -0.48 15.99 -16.22
N GLN A 16 -1.29 15.78 -17.26
CA GLN A 16 -2.25 14.69 -17.30
C GLN A 16 -1.51 13.35 -17.25
N ALA A 17 -1.61 12.63 -16.12
CA ALA A 17 -1.05 11.31 -15.97
C ALA A 17 -1.95 10.29 -16.67
N ALA A 18 -1.43 9.61 -17.70
CA ALA A 18 -2.10 8.46 -18.31
C ALA A 18 -1.90 7.22 -17.42
N ILE A 19 -2.99 6.54 -17.07
CA ILE A 19 -2.95 5.33 -16.25
C ILE A 19 -2.86 4.12 -17.17
N TYR A 20 -1.81 3.33 -17.01
CA TYR A 20 -1.60 2.08 -17.74
C TYR A 20 -1.73 0.89 -16.80
N TYR A 21 -2.36 -0.18 -17.28
CA TYR A 21 -2.47 -1.45 -16.57
C TYR A 21 -1.55 -2.48 -17.22
N GLY A 22 -0.84 -3.26 -16.40
CA GLY A 22 0.08 -4.28 -16.86
C GLY A 22 0.21 -5.42 -15.85
N VAL A 23 0.81 -6.52 -16.29
CA VAL A 23 1.08 -7.68 -15.45
C VAL A 23 2.57 -7.74 -15.14
N VAL A 24 2.90 -7.92 -13.87
CA VAL A 24 4.29 -8.11 -13.44
C VAL A 24 4.73 -9.54 -13.78
N LYS A 25 5.79 -9.68 -14.58
CA LYS A 25 6.47 -10.96 -14.85
C LYS A 25 7.92 -10.84 -14.43
N GLY A 26 8.28 -11.44 -13.29
CA GLY A 26 9.62 -11.27 -12.70
C GLY A 26 9.85 -9.80 -12.35
N ASN A 27 10.86 -9.18 -12.98
CA ASN A 27 11.21 -7.77 -12.78
C ASN A 27 10.74 -6.84 -13.90
N THR A 28 9.83 -7.31 -14.77
CA THR A 28 9.35 -6.55 -15.93
C THR A 28 7.83 -6.39 -15.86
N ILE A 29 7.34 -5.17 -16.11
CA ILE A 29 5.91 -4.89 -16.26
C ILE A 29 5.55 -5.08 -17.73
N VAL A 30 4.73 -6.09 -18.03
CA VAL A 30 4.25 -6.35 -19.37
C VAL A 30 2.94 -5.59 -19.57
N MET A 31 2.95 -4.63 -20.48
CA MET A 31 1.77 -3.86 -20.86
C MET A 31 1.05 -4.51 -22.06
N PRO A 32 -0.27 -4.34 -22.21
CA PRO A 32 -1.02 -4.81 -23.37
C PRO A 32 -0.55 -4.11 -24.66
N ALA A 33 -0.79 -4.75 -25.82
CA ALA A 33 -0.15 -4.48 -27.11
C ALA A 33 -0.37 -3.08 -27.76
N GLY A 34 -0.91 -2.10 -27.04
CA GLY A 34 -1.04 -0.71 -27.50
C GLY A 34 -0.54 0.33 -26.50
N ALA A 35 0.00 -0.09 -25.35
CA ALA A 35 0.53 0.81 -24.35
C ALA A 35 2.04 0.98 -24.56
N HIS A 36 2.43 2.20 -24.92
CA HIS A 36 3.83 2.57 -25.11
C HIS A 36 4.19 3.70 -24.15
N LEU A 37 5.29 3.52 -23.42
CA LEU A 37 5.90 4.56 -22.61
C LEU A 37 7.13 5.05 -23.35
N THR A 38 7.28 6.36 -23.45
CA THR A 38 8.48 6.98 -24.03
C THR A 38 9.69 6.69 -23.14
N GLU A 39 10.84 6.40 -23.76
CA GLU A 39 12.07 6.17 -23.02
C GLU A 39 12.44 7.40 -22.18
N GLY A 40 12.92 7.18 -20.95
CA GLY A 40 13.21 8.25 -19.99
C GLY A 40 12.00 8.83 -19.26
N SER A 41 10.80 8.31 -19.47
CA SER A 41 9.61 8.77 -18.73
C SER A 41 9.60 8.25 -17.29
N THR A 42 9.35 9.16 -16.35
CA THR A 42 9.12 8.78 -14.94
C THR A 42 7.73 8.18 -14.79
N VAL A 43 7.65 6.98 -14.21
CA VAL A 43 6.38 6.29 -13.94
C VAL A 43 6.23 5.98 -12.45
N GLU A 44 5.01 6.12 -11.94
CA GLU A 44 4.64 5.66 -10.60
C GLU A 44 3.94 4.30 -10.74
N VAL A 45 4.49 3.28 -10.08
CA VAL A 45 3.89 1.93 -10.10
C VAL A 45 3.00 1.77 -8.87
N ARG A 46 1.70 1.58 -9.11
CA ARG A 46 0.73 1.27 -8.06
C ARG A 46 0.35 -0.21 -8.12
N PRO A 47 0.82 -1.05 -7.19
CA PRO A 47 0.39 -2.43 -7.15
C PRO A 47 -1.11 -2.48 -6.85
N MET A 48 -1.88 -3.06 -7.77
CA MET A 48 -3.27 -3.42 -7.48
C MET A 48 -3.24 -4.65 -6.58
N VAL A 49 -3.46 -4.45 -5.29
CA VAL A 49 -3.75 -5.54 -4.37
C VAL A 49 -5.07 -6.14 -4.85
N GLN A 50 -5.01 -7.25 -5.58
CA GLN A 50 -6.21 -7.99 -5.94
C GLN A 50 -6.90 -8.37 -4.62
N ALA A 51 -8.17 -8.01 -4.50
CA ALA A 51 -9.01 -8.62 -3.48
C ALA A 51 -8.84 -10.15 -3.61
N PRO A 52 -8.71 -10.89 -2.51
CA PRO A 52 -8.54 -12.34 -2.58
C PRO A 52 -9.64 -12.89 -3.49
N PRO A 53 -9.27 -13.72 -4.49
CA PRO A 53 -10.26 -14.18 -5.45
C PRO A 53 -11.33 -14.95 -4.68
N ALA A 54 -12.59 -14.52 -4.74
CA ALA A 54 -13.71 -15.15 -4.02
C ALA A 54 -13.79 -16.68 -4.22
N LYS A 55 -13.25 -17.19 -5.33
CA LYS A 55 -13.14 -18.63 -5.65
C LYS A 55 -12.18 -19.40 -4.73
N GLN A 56 -11.22 -18.73 -4.11
CA GLN A 56 -10.26 -19.37 -3.20
C GLN A 56 -10.90 -19.62 -1.84
N ASP A 57 -11.75 -18.69 -1.39
CA ASP A 57 -12.55 -18.82 -0.17
C ASP A 57 -13.54 -19.99 -0.26
N GLU A 58 -14.20 -20.18 -1.41
CA GLU A 58 -15.13 -21.30 -1.63
C GLU A 58 -14.43 -22.67 -1.55
N LYS A 59 -13.25 -22.81 -2.18
CA LYS A 59 -12.48 -24.05 -2.14
C LYS A 59 -11.97 -24.36 -0.74
N GLU A 60 -11.47 -23.34 -0.05
CA GLU A 60 -11.02 -23.46 1.34
C GLU A 60 -12.19 -23.84 2.26
N MET A 61 -13.38 -23.28 2.02
CA MET A 61 -14.58 -23.60 2.78
C MET A 61 -14.99 -25.06 2.62
N LEU A 62 -15.06 -25.56 1.38
CA LEU A 62 -15.37 -26.98 1.10
C LEU A 62 -14.35 -27.92 1.74
N PHE A 63 -13.07 -27.57 1.71
CA PHE A 63 -12.03 -28.35 2.36
C PHE A 63 -12.24 -28.43 3.89
N LYS A 64 -12.49 -27.29 4.54
CA LYS A 64 -12.75 -27.25 5.98
C LYS A 64 -14.02 -28.01 6.36
N GLN A 65 -15.07 -27.99 5.53
CA GLN A 65 -16.28 -28.80 5.75
C GLN A 65 -15.98 -30.30 5.75
N ARG A 66 -15.11 -30.78 4.84
CA ARG A 66 -14.68 -32.18 4.84
C ARG A 66 -13.93 -32.55 6.11
N LEU A 67 -13.03 -31.68 6.58
CA LEU A 67 -12.31 -31.91 7.83
C LEU A 67 -13.25 -32.01 9.05
N LEU A 68 -14.29 -31.18 9.06
CA LEU A 68 -15.33 -31.22 10.11
C LEU A 68 -16.11 -32.54 10.06
N ALA A 69 -16.53 -32.97 8.86
CA ALA A 69 -17.26 -34.22 8.66
C ALA A 69 -16.44 -35.46 9.05
N MET A 70 -15.11 -35.42 8.87
CA MET A 70 -14.20 -36.47 9.31
C MET A 70 -13.86 -36.42 10.81
N GLY A 71 -14.37 -35.41 11.55
CA GLY A 71 -14.06 -35.23 12.96
C GLY A 71 -12.62 -34.79 13.26
N LEU A 72 -11.85 -34.39 12.23
CA LEU A 72 -10.47 -33.92 12.39
C LEU A 72 -10.39 -32.51 13.00
N ILE A 73 -11.46 -31.72 12.82
CA ILE A 73 -11.63 -30.41 13.46
C ILE A 73 -13.02 -30.33 14.10
N LYS A 74 -13.13 -29.59 15.20
CA LYS A 74 -14.38 -29.44 15.95
C LYS A 74 -15.29 -28.34 15.42
N GLU A 75 -14.71 -27.28 14.87
CA GLU A 75 -15.44 -26.11 14.39
C GLU A 75 -14.63 -25.34 13.35
N ILE A 76 -15.32 -24.54 12.53
CA ILE A 76 -14.69 -23.62 11.58
C ILE A 76 -14.78 -22.21 12.16
N LYS A 77 -13.65 -21.69 12.66
CA LYS A 77 -13.60 -20.33 13.22
C LYS A 77 -13.63 -19.28 12.11
N MET A 78 -14.56 -18.35 12.21
CA MET A 78 -14.51 -17.13 11.40
C MET A 78 -13.43 -16.19 11.94
N PRO A 79 -12.63 -15.56 11.06
CA PRO A 79 -11.65 -14.58 11.49
C PRO A 79 -12.38 -13.46 12.23
N ARG A 80 -11.94 -13.19 13.46
CA ARG A 80 -12.45 -12.04 14.21
C ARG A 80 -12.06 -10.78 13.45
N ARG A 81 -13.04 -10.06 12.89
CA ARG A 81 -12.79 -8.73 12.36
C ARG A 81 -12.30 -7.88 13.53
N TYR A 82 -11.05 -7.42 13.46
CA TYR A 82 -10.55 -6.40 14.38
C TYR A 82 -11.37 -5.13 14.15
N VAL A 83 -12.44 -4.97 14.93
CA VAL A 83 -13.07 -3.66 15.06
C VAL A 83 -12.03 -2.82 15.79
N LEU A 84 -11.49 -1.79 15.13
CA LEU A 84 -10.60 -0.82 15.76
C LEU A 84 -11.39 -0.02 16.80
N ARG A 85 -11.73 -0.63 17.93
CA ARG A 85 -12.28 0.07 19.08
C ARG A 85 -11.11 0.67 19.84
N GLY A 86 -10.77 1.90 19.49
CA GLY A 86 -9.77 2.67 20.18
C GLY A 86 -9.32 3.86 19.36
N ASN A 87 -9.23 5.01 20.01
CA ASN A 87 -8.65 6.22 19.42
C ASN A 87 -7.13 6.00 19.33
N ARG A 88 -6.65 5.48 18.19
CA ARG A 88 -5.20 5.31 17.91
C ARG A 88 -4.58 6.68 17.62
N LYS A 89 -4.55 7.56 18.62
CA LYS A 89 -3.82 8.82 18.52
C LYS A 89 -2.34 8.52 18.73
N PRO A 90 -1.44 8.96 17.82
CA PRO A 90 -0.02 8.93 18.07
C PRO A 90 0.29 9.62 19.41
N ILE A 91 1.07 8.96 20.26
CA ILE A 91 1.53 9.53 21.53
C ILE A 91 2.85 10.24 21.24
N ARG A 92 3.00 11.47 21.74
CA ARG A 92 4.26 12.20 21.68
C ARG A 92 5.18 11.68 22.78
N VAL A 93 6.24 10.97 22.40
CA VAL A 93 7.27 10.51 23.33
C VAL A 93 8.21 11.69 23.63
N SER A 94 8.44 11.96 24.91
CA SER A 94 9.38 12.99 25.39
C SER A 94 10.60 12.34 26.05
N GLY A 95 11.80 12.83 25.74
CA GLY A 95 13.06 12.35 26.29
C GLY A 95 14.16 12.41 25.23
N LYS A 96 15.43 12.40 25.65
CA LYS A 96 16.54 12.21 24.72
C LYS A 96 16.42 10.82 24.08
N PRO A 97 16.61 10.69 22.75
CA PRO A 97 16.62 9.38 22.12
C PRO A 97 17.77 8.54 22.69
N LEU A 98 17.53 7.25 22.90
CA LEU A 98 18.51 6.33 23.48
C LEU A 98 19.85 6.34 22.72
N SER A 99 19.79 6.64 21.42
CA SER A 99 20.96 6.79 20.54
C SER A 99 21.89 7.93 20.96
N GLU A 100 21.38 9.00 21.57
CA GLU A 100 22.22 10.08 22.11
C GLU A 100 22.86 9.68 23.45
N THR A 101 22.13 8.93 24.30
CA THR A 101 22.64 8.48 25.60
C THR A 101 23.85 7.54 25.45
N ILE A 102 23.82 6.64 24.47
CA ILE A 102 24.91 5.66 24.25
C ILE A 102 26.23 6.34 23.82
N VAL A 103 26.16 7.50 23.16
CA VAL A 103 27.35 8.22 22.67
C VAL A 103 28.05 9.00 23.78
N GLU A 104 27.30 9.52 24.76
CA GLU A 104 27.85 10.28 25.89
C GLU A 104 28.61 9.37 26.88
N GLU A 105 28.20 8.11 27.07
CA GLU A 105 28.75 7.18 28.08
C GLU A 105 30.09 6.52 27.69
N ARG A 106 30.49 6.61 26.42
CA ARG A 106 31.73 6.00 25.89
C ARG A 106 32.88 6.99 25.63
N ARG A 107 32.75 8.25 26.08
CA ARG A 107 33.82 9.24 26.08
C ARG A 107 34.42 9.35 27.48
#